data_AF-A0A3N1NQ71-F1
#
_entry.id   AF-A0A3N1NQ71-F1
#
_cell.length_a   1.000
_cell.length_b   1.000
_cell.length_c   1.000
_cell.angle_alpha   90.00
_cell.angle_beta   90.00
_cell.angle_gamma   90.00
#
_symmetry.space_group_name_H-M   'P 1'
#
loop_
_entity.id
_entity.type
_entity.pdbx_description
1 polymer ?
#
loop_
_entity_poly.entity_id
_entity_poly.type
_entity_poly.pdbx_seq_one_letter_code
_entity_poly.pdbx_strand_id
1 'polypeptide(L)' 'MQYLLALCAGLSAGAFFTWLKLPLPAPPTLSGIIGAFGVFLGAVLVNLARRHFGH' A
#
# COMPACT_ATOMS: atom_id res chain seq x y z
N MET A 1 -9.34 -16.57 -15.37
CA MET A 1 -8.79 -15.61 -16.35
C MET A 1 -8.28 -14.32 -15.70
N GLN A 2 -9.03 -13.70 -14.79
CA GLN A 2 -8.64 -12.44 -14.12
C GLN A 2 -7.28 -12.46 -13.38
N TYR A 3 -6.92 -13.59 -12.76
CA TYR A 3 -5.67 -13.71 -12.00
C TYR A 3 -4.42 -13.71 -12.90
N LEU A 4 -4.50 -14.33 -14.07
CA LEU A 4 -3.40 -14.31 -15.05
C LEU A 4 -3.17 -12.90 -15.59
N LEU A 5 -4.25 -12.16 -15.88
CA LEU A 5 -4.18 -10.78 -16.35
C LEU A 5 -3.62 -9.85 -15.27
N ALA A 6 -4.03 -10.02 -14.00
CA ALA A 6 -3.49 -9.26 -12.87
C ALA A 6 -2.00 -9.54 -12.63
N LEU A 7 -1.58 -10.80 -12.77
CA LEU A 7 -0.18 -11.20 -12.64
C LEU A 7 0.67 -10.63 -13.79
N CYS A 8 0.18 -10.71 -15.03
CA CYS A 8 0.82 -10.06 -16.18
C CYS A 8 0.90 -8.54 -16.03
N ALA A 9 -0.16 -7.89 -15.55
CA ALA A 9 -0.17 -6.44 -15.32
C ALA A 9 0.80 -6.02 -14.20
N GLY A 10 0.88 -6.78 -13.11
CA GLY A 10 1.85 -6.53 -12.04
C GLY A 10 3.29 -6.72 -12.51
N LEU A 11 3.54 -7.73 -13.34
CA LEU A 11 4.86 -8.05 -13.87
C LEU A 11 5.32 -7.01 -14.90
N SER A 12 4.43 -6.56 -15.79
CA SER A 12 4.72 -5.51 -16.76
C SER A 12 4.92 -4.14 -16.09
N ALA A 13 4.08 -3.78 -15.12
CA ALA A 13 4.27 -2.56 -14.34
C ALA A 13 5.59 -2.59 -13.57
N GLY A 14 5.89 -3.69 -12.87
CA GLY A 14 7.15 -3.85 -12.13
C GLY A 14 8.39 -3.76 -13.03
N ALA A 15 8.36 -4.39 -14.20
CA ALA A 15 9.42 -4.30 -15.20
C ALA A 15 9.58 -2.86 -15.73
N PHE A 16 8.48 -2.17 -16.02
CA PHE A 16 8.48 -0.79 -16.50
C PHE A 16 9.05 0.19 -15.46
N PHE A 17 8.60 0.15 -14.20
CA PHE A 17 9.11 1.02 -13.14
C PHE A 17 10.59 0.75 -12.81
N THR A 18 11.01 -0.52 -12.85
CA THR A 18 12.42 -0.91 -12.68
C THR A 18 13.29 -0.39 -13.83
N TRP A 19 12.81 -0.50 -15.07
CA TRP A 19 13.50 0.00 -16.27
C TRP A 19 13.68 1.52 -16.23
N LEU A 20 12.67 2.25 -15.74
CA LEU A 20 12.74 3.71 -15.62
C LEU A 20 13.57 4.18 -14.39
N LYS A 21 14.05 3.27 -13.53
CA LYS A 21 14.66 3.61 -12.22
C LYS A 21 13.79 4.55 -11.37
N LEU A 22 12.49 4.59 -11.66
CA LEU A 22 11.54 5.40 -10.90
C LEU A 22 11.28 4.69 -9.57
N PRO A 23 11.19 5.43 -8.46
CA PRO A 23 10.79 4.83 -7.20
C PRO A 23 9.45 4.13 -7.41
N LEU A 24 9.38 2.84 -7.06
CA LEU A 24 8.15 2.06 -7.15
C LEU A 24 7.04 2.81 -6.38
N PRO A 25 5.82 2.96 -6.94
CA PRO A 25 4.73 3.68 -6.29
C PRO A 25 4.27 3.03 -4.97
N ALA A 26 4.57 1.74 -4.77
CA ALA A 26 4.58 1.12 -3.46
C ALA A 26 5.95 1.39 -2.83
N PRO A 27 6.04 2.15 -1.74
CA PRO A 27 7.31 2.56 -1.17
C PRO A 27 8.21 1.34 -0.95
N PRO A 28 9.27 1.17 -1.76
CA PRO A 28 10.16 0.00 -1.66
C PRO A 28 11.12 0.13 -0.47
N THR A 29 10.90 1.14 0.37
CA THR A 29 11.72 1.47 1.52
C THR A 29 10.99 1.05 2.79
N LEU A 30 11.76 0.56 3.76
CA LEU A 30 11.26 0.26 5.11
C LEU A 30 10.45 1.43 5.68
N SER A 31 10.87 2.66 5.38
CA SER A 31 10.21 3.90 5.77
C SER A 31 8.77 4.02 5.26
N GLY A 32 8.50 3.71 3.99
CA GLY A 32 7.13 3.84 3.50
C GLY A 32 6.24 2.63 3.82
N ILE A 33 6.81 1.46 4.10
CA ILE A 33 6.08 0.35 4.75
C ILE A 33 5.62 0.79 6.15
N ILE A 34 6.53 1.39 6.94
CA ILE A 34 6.22 1.94 8.27
C ILE A 34 5.20 3.07 8.17
N GLY A 35 5.30 3.95 7.16
CA GLY A 35 4.34 5.02 6.91
C GLY A 35 2.93 4.49 6.59
N ALA A 36 2.82 3.53 5.66
CA ALA A 36 1.54 2.90 5.33
C ALA A 36 0.93 2.17 6.53
N PHE A 37 1.76 1.50 7.33
CA PHE A 37 1.34 0.85 8.57
C PHE A 37 0.84 1.86 9.61
N GLY A 38 1.51 3.00 9.75
CA GLY A 38 1.08 4.10 10.62
C GLY A 38 -0.26 4.72 10.21
N VAL A 39 -0.51 4.88 8.90
CA VAL A 39 -1.81 5.36 8.37
C VAL A 39 -2.92 4.38 8.72
N PHE A 40 -2.69 3.08 8.52
CA PHE A 40 -3.65 2.05 8.87
C PHE A 40 -3.95 2.02 10.38
N LEU A 41 -2.91 2.02 11.23
CA LEU A 41 -3.07 2.05 12.68
C LEU A 41 -3.79 3.31 13.15
N GLY A 42 -3.47 4.48 12.59
CA GLY A 42 -4.16 5.73 12.91
C GLY A 42 -5.65 5.66 12.59
N ALA A 43 -6.01 5.12 11.43
CA ALA A 43 -7.41 4.92 11.06
C ALA A 43 -8.15 3.96 12.03
N VAL A 44 -7.50 2.86 12.44
CA VAL A 44 -8.04 1.91 13.42
C VAL A 44 -8.23 2.57 14.79
N LEU A 45 -7.23 3.31 15.27
CA LEU A 45 -7.29 4.04 16.55
C LEU A 45 -8.39 5.07 16.58
N VAL A 46 -8.55 5.85 15.51
CA VAL A 46 -9.65 6.83 15.39
C VAL A 46 -11.01 6.14 15.36
N ASN A 47 -11.14 5.00 14.67
CA ASN A 47 -12.37 4.23 14.66
C ASN A 47 -12.69 3.68 16.05
N LEU A 48 -11.69 3.17 16.76
CA LEU A 48 -11.82 2.67 18.13
C LEU A 48 -12.21 3.79 19.11
N ALA A 49 -11.54 4.94 19.05
CA ALA A 49 -11.86 6.10 19.87
C ALA A 49 -13.30 6.58 19.61
N ARG A 50 -13.71 6.65 18.33
CA ARG A 50 -15.09 6.99 17.96
C ARG A 50 -16.12 6.01 18.53
N ARG A 51 -15.82 4.71 18.54
CA ARG A 51 -16.69 3.70 19.16
C ARG A 51 -16.83 3.89 20.66
N HIS A 52 -15.76 4.36 21.32
CA HIS A 52 -15.74 4.50 22.78
C HIS A 52 -16.35 5.81 23.29
N PHE A 53 -16.32 6.89 22.48
CA PHE A 53 -16.87 8.21 22.79
C PHE A 53 -18.24 8.49 22.15
N GLY A 54 -18.75 7.57 21.32
CA GLY A 54 -20.07 7.67 20.68
C GLY A 54 -21.24 7.16 21.55
N HIS A 55 -21.05 7.07 22.86
CA HIS A 55 -22.09 6.74 23.85
C HIS A 55 -22.37 7.98 24.71
#